data_AF-A0A5N6GVJ1-F1
#
_entry.id   AF-A0A5N6GVJ1-F1
#
_cell.length_a   1.000
_cell.length_b   1.000
_cell.length_c   1.000
_cell.angle_alpha   90.00
_cell.angle_beta   90.00
_cell.angle_gamma   90.00
#
_symmetry.space_group_name_H-M   'P 1'
#
loop_
_entity.id
_entity.type
_entity.pdbx_description
1 polymer ?
#
loop_
_entity_poly.entity_id
_entity_poly.type
_entity_poly.pdbx_seq_one_letter_code
_entity_poly.pdbx_strand_id
1 'polypeptide(L)'
;MPSETDPRAYAYLVGVGVTHSIAPPMHNYIAKALGHDWTFIAKECPTVEDAVELFRRSDFAGGVVTMPYKRTIMDHLDGLDEYAIRLGACNNVYRTSDGKLRGTNTDWRGIKGCLLGASAEGRGKPAVLIGAGGAARAAIFTLHDQLECRQIYLVNRDREEVKVLLEEVKQVYGDSLEIIYVERVEQVAGLPSPYYIVGTVPDAEPSTPDEVEVHQIIGSFLSTPQEKGVLLDMCFKPRKTRILQAGQANGWKTINDRTFSDSSVRLRIAAKAGFKGVEIFYEDLEYLAKEKGPVNDSTLFAAAQEARAICDHYGLEVIGMQPFLFYEGLTDRAQHREKIERLKLWFAIVKILGTDIIQIPSNFQSEGISGDLDLIVSDMIEVADMGLKEEPVVRFAYENLAWGTFISTWEDLWEVVRRVDRPNFGCCLDTFNIAGRVWADPASASGKTPGADAALAASLQSLVRTVDVNKVFYVQVVDAERMQQPLIEGHPFYVEGQPARMSWSRNARLFLYEQERGGYLPVVQVAEAFLKRLGFEGWVSMELFSRSMADPDPTVPETHAQRGINAWRKLAEELDL
;
A
#
# COMPACT_ATOMS: atom_id res chain seq x y z
N MET A 1 -35.67 4.54 21.58
CA MET A 1 -35.00 4.62 22.90
C MET A 1 -33.54 4.28 22.65
N PRO A 2 -32.59 5.17 22.95
CA PRO A 2 -31.17 4.81 22.87
C PRO A 2 -30.93 3.68 23.87
N SER A 3 -30.44 2.54 23.40
CA SER A 3 -30.15 1.39 24.25
C SER A 3 -29.07 1.75 25.25
N GLU A 4 -29.16 1.15 26.44
CA GLU A 4 -28.17 1.20 27.53
C GLU A 4 -26.73 1.23 26.99
N THR A 5 -25.89 2.08 27.61
CA THR A 5 -24.47 2.21 27.30
C THR A 5 -23.83 0.82 27.25
N ASP A 6 -23.36 0.42 26.08
CA ASP A 6 -22.64 -0.83 25.89
C ASP A 6 -21.46 -0.88 26.89
N PRO A 7 -21.45 -1.81 27.86
CA PRO A 7 -20.44 -1.82 28.91
C PRO A 7 -19.07 -2.25 28.40
N ARG A 8 -18.98 -2.75 27.15
CA ARG A 8 -17.75 -3.25 26.54
C ARG A 8 -16.77 -2.10 26.30
N ALA A 9 -15.59 -2.23 26.88
CA ALA A 9 -14.52 -1.23 26.77
C ALA A 9 -13.15 -1.85 26.41
N TYR A 10 -12.96 -3.16 26.61
CA TYR A 10 -11.65 -3.78 26.46
C TYR A 10 -11.66 -5.02 25.59
N ALA A 11 -10.75 -5.04 24.62
CA ALA A 11 -10.36 -6.26 23.93
C ALA A 11 -8.96 -6.68 24.36
N TYR A 12 -8.65 -7.98 24.31
CA TYR A 12 -7.39 -8.49 24.83
C TYR A 12 -6.67 -9.38 23.81
N LEU A 13 -5.33 -9.33 23.81
CA LEU A 13 -4.49 -10.43 23.34
C LEU A 13 -3.90 -11.10 24.57
N VAL A 14 -4.23 -12.38 24.80
CA VAL A 14 -3.80 -13.17 25.96
C VAL A 14 -2.91 -14.33 25.55
N GLY A 15 -1.93 -14.64 26.39
CA GLY A 15 -0.95 -15.70 26.19
C GLY A 15 0.31 -15.44 27.00
N VAL A 16 1.37 -16.18 26.67
CA VAL A 16 2.70 -15.99 27.24
C VAL A 16 3.61 -15.30 26.21
N GLY A 17 4.31 -14.25 26.61
CA GLY A 17 5.23 -13.47 25.78
C GLY A 17 4.54 -12.48 24.83
N VAL A 18 3.38 -11.94 25.20
CA VAL A 18 2.50 -11.19 24.26
C VAL A 18 2.73 -9.68 24.23
N THR A 19 3.47 -9.13 25.19
CA THR A 19 3.65 -7.68 25.41
C THR A 19 4.29 -6.93 24.25
N HIS A 20 5.03 -7.62 23.39
CA HIS A 20 5.70 -7.06 22.22
C HIS A 20 4.88 -7.19 20.92
N SER A 21 3.60 -7.54 21.00
CA SER A 21 2.74 -7.72 19.83
C SER A 21 2.39 -6.38 19.16
N ILE A 22 2.25 -6.40 17.83
CA ILE A 22 1.73 -5.25 17.06
C ILE A 22 0.19 -5.19 17.07
N ALA A 23 -0.49 -6.20 17.63
CA ALA A 23 -1.94 -6.26 17.67
C ALA A 23 -2.59 -5.05 18.35
N PRO A 24 -2.09 -4.53 19.50
CA PRO A 24 -2.73 -3.39 20.18
C PRO A 24 -2.91 -2.13 19.30
N PRO A 25 -1.86 -1.54 18.69
CA PRO A 25 -2.06 -0.34 17.87
C PRO A 25 -2.97 -0.60 16.65
N MET A 26 -2.88 -1.79 16.04
CA MET A 26 -3.72 -2.17 14.89
C MET A 26 -5.20 -2.27 15.27
N HIS A 27 -5.52 -3.00 16.34
CA HIS A 27 -6.91 -3.20 16.75
C HIS A 27 -7.52 -1.94 17.38
N ASN A 28 -6.73 -1.09 18.05
CA ASN A 28 -7.19 0.22 18.52
C ASN A 28 -7.62 1.12 17.36
N TYR A 29 -6.83 1.14 16.29
CA TYR A 29 -7.17 1.89 15.08
C TYR A 29 -8.47 1.35 14.46
N ILE A 30 -8.59 0.02 14.32
CA ILE A 30 -9.80 -0.62 13.77
C ILE A 30 -11.03 -0.31 14.62
N ALA A 31 -10.95 -0.43 15.95
CA ALA A 31 -12.05 -0.13 16.84
C ALA A 31 -12.53 1.32 16.68
N LYS A 32 -11.60 2.29 16.69
CA LYS A 32 -11.89 3.71 16.48
C LYS A 32 -12.52 3.97 15.11
N ALA A 33 -12.02 3.34 14.05
CA ALA A 33 -12.55 3.48 12.69
C ALA A 33 -13.99 2.95 12.56
N LEU A 34 -14.33 1.93 13.34
CA LEU A 34 -15.68 1.35 13.42
C LEU A 34 -16.60 2.08 14.41
N GLY A 35 -16.14 3.16 15.04
CA GLY A 35 -16.91 3.94 16.01
C GLY A 35 -17.05 3.28 17.39
N HIS A 36 -16.18 2.33 17.72
CA HIS A 36 -16.13 1.71 19.05
C HIS A 36 -15.07 2.36 19.94
N ASP A 37 -15.44 2.68 21.17
CA ASP A 37 -14.52 3.19 22.21
C ASP A 37 -13.85 2.04 22.97
N TRP A 38 -13.30 1.08 22.23
CA TRP A 38 -12.63 -0.09 22.81
C TRP A 38 -11.12 0.09 22.82
N THR A 39 -10.49 -0.30 23.92
CA THR A 39 -9.03 -0.39 24.02
C THR A 39 -8.60 -1.85 23.93
N PHE A 40 -7.75 -2.15 22.95
CA PHE A 40 -7.11 -3.43 22.76
C PHE A 40 -5.79 -3.51 23.55
N ILE A 41 -5.67 -4.51 24.42
CA ILE A 41 -4.57 -4.64 25.38
C ILE A 41 -3.87 -5.99 25.17
N ALA A 42 -2.54 -5.97 24.99
CA ALA A 42 -1.74 -7.19 25.13
C ALA A 42 -1.52 -7.47 26.62
N LYS A 43 -2.06 -8.59 27.11
CA LYS A 43 -2.06 -8.95 28.53
C LYS A 43 -1.38 -10.29 28.72
N GLU A 44 -0.26 -10.26 29.44
CA GLU A 44 0.42 -11.47 29.89
C GLU A 44 -0.50 -12.24 30.85
N CYS A 45 -0.78 -13.50 30.52
CA CYS A 45 -1.59 -14.42 31.30
C CYS A 45 -0.76 -15.68 31.55
N PRO A 46 -0.23 -15.91 32.75
CA PRO A 46 0.54 -17.11 33.08
C PRO A 46 -0.25 -18.42 33.01
N THR A 47 -1.58 -18.36 33.16
CA THR A 47 -2.49 -19.51 33.06
C THR A 47 -3.66 -19.24 32.12
N VAL A 48 -4.37 -20.30 31.70
CA VAL A 48 -5.59 -20.14 30.88
C VAL A 48 -6.73 -19.56 31.71
N GLU A 49 -6.75 -19.84 33.01
CA GLU A 49 -7.72 -19.32 33.97
C GLU A 49 -7.63 -17.79 34.08
N ASP A 50 -6.42 -17.22 34.08
CA ASP A 50 -6.21 -15.76 34.06
C ASP A 50 -6.84 -15.11 32.82
N ALA A 51 -6.74 -15.78 31.67
CA ALA A 51 -7.38 -15.31 30.44
C ALA A 51 -8.91 -15.38 30.52
N VAL A 52 -9.44 -16.48 31.07
CA VAL A 52 -10.89 -16.69 31.24
C VAL A 52 -11.48 -15.65 32.21
N GLU A 53 -10.79 -15.32 33.30
CA GLU A 53 -11.21 -14.29 34.24
C GLU A 53 -11.42 -12.94 33.53
N LEU A 54 -10.47 -12.54 32.68
CA LEU A 54 -10.59 -11.33 31.86
C LEU A 54 -11.79 -11.40 30.91
N PHE A 55 -11.98 -12.54 30.25
CA PHE A 55 -13.06 -12.70 29.27
C PHE A 55 -14.44 -12.74 29.92
N ARG A 56 -14.55 -13.09 31.21
CA ARG A 56 -15.83 -13.11 31.93
C ARG A 56 -16.25 -11.74 32.49
N ARG A 57 -15.39 -10.71 32.43
CA ARG A 57 -15.75 -9.35 32.87
C ARG A 57 -16.85 -8.73 32.00
N SER A 58 -17.66 -7.85 32.60
CA SER A 58 -18.74 -7.14 31.90
C SER A 58 -18.23 -6.18 30.83
N ASP A 59 -16.99 -5.71 30.94
CA ASP A 59 -16.34 -4.78 30.01
C ASP A 59 -15.56 -5.46 28.88
N PHE A 60 -15.62 -6.79 28.79
CA PHE A 60 -14.97 -7.57 27.73
C PHE A 60 -15.69 -7.45 26.38
N ALA A 61 -14.97 -6.91 25.39
CA ALA A 61 -15.40 -6.75 24.00
C ALA A 61 -15.02 -7.95 23.11
N GLY A 62 -13.87 -8.58 23.35
CA GLY A 62 -13.36 -9.69 22.55
C GLY A 62 -11.91 -10.04 22.91
N GLY A 63 -11.47 -11.26 22.58
CA GLY A 63 -10.19 -11.79 23.04
C GLY A 63 -9.48 -12.60 21.96
N VAL A 64 -8.27 -12.19 21.58
CA VAL A 64 -7.34 -13.00 20.80
C VAL A 64 -6.56 -13.89 21.77
N VAL A 65 -6.55 -15.18 21.53
CA VAL A 65 -5.84 -16.19 22.31
C VAL A 65 -4.65 -16.69 21.51
N THR A 66 -3.46 -16.60 22.08
CA THR A 66 -2.23 -17.13 21.47
C THR A 66 -1.61 -18.25 22.31
N MET A 67 -0.41 -18.67 21.92
CA MET A 67 0.36 -19.70 22.61
C MET A 67 0.45 -19.41 24.12
N PRO A 68 0.33 -20.43 24.98
CA PRO A 68 0.07 -21.85 24.68
C PRO A 68 -1.43 -22.25 24.69
N TYR A 69 -2.35 -21.31 24.86
CA TYR A 69 -3.73 -21.62 25.30
C TYR A 69 -4.76 -21.91 24.20
N LYS A 70 -4.38 -21.88 22.92
CA LYS A 70 -5.35 -22.05 21.81
C LYS A 70 -6.18 -23.34 21.90
N ARG A 71 -5.66 -24.39 22.56
CA ARG A 71 -6.41 -25.62 22.83
C ARG A 71 -7.17 -25.54 24.15
N THR A 72 -6.46 -25.30 25.25
CA THR A 72 -7.03 -25.37 26.58
C THR A 72 -8.17 -24.38 26.78
N ILE A 73 -8.15 -23.21 26.12
CA ILE A 73 -9.23 -22.23 26.23
C ILE A 73 -10.58 -22.79 25.82
N MET A 74 -10.63 -23.76 24.90
CA MET A 74 -11.86 -24.32 24.34
C MET A 74 -12.77 -24.92 25.42
N ASP A 75 -12.18 -25.55 26.45
CA ASP A 75 -12.89 -26.21 27.54
C ASP A 75 -13.54 -25.21 28.54
N HIS A 76 -13.20 -23.92 28.45
CA HIS A 76 -13.71 -22.87 29.33
C HIS A 76 -14.77 -21.97 28.68
N LEU A 77 -15.11 -22.21 27.40
CA LEU A 77 -16.08 -21.43 26.64
C LEU A 77 -17.46 -22.08 26.67
N ASP A 78 -18.51 -21.26 26.55
CA ASP A 78 -19.90 -21.73 26.56
C ASP A 78 -20.30 -22.40 25.23
N GLY A 79 -19.48 -22.21 24.19
CA GLY A 79 -19.63 -22.90 22.91
C GLY A 79 -18.54 -22.54 21.91
N LEU A 80 -18.44 -23.34 20.86
CA LEU A 80 -17.47 -23.15 19.78
C LEU A 80 -18.24 -23.02 18.46
N ASP A 81 -17.64 -22.37 17.48
CA ASP A 81 -18.14 -22.43 16.11
C ASP A 81 -17.57 -23.64 15.35
N GLU A 82 -18.06 -23.85 14.12
CA GLU A 82 -17.62 -24.98 13.30
C GLU A 82 -16.12 -24.98 13.03
N TYR A 83 -15.48 -23.81 12.95
CA TYR A 83 -14.05 -23.70 12.69
C TYR A 83 -13.24 -24.11 13.93
N ALA A 84 -13.54 -23.57 15.10
CA ALA A 84 -12.82 -23.94 16.32
C ALA A 84 -12.97 -25.45 16.64
N ILE A 85 -14.16 -26.02 16.40
CA ILE A 85 -14.40 -27.46 16.55
C ILE A 85 -13.55 -28.24 15.54
N ARG A 86 -13.66 -27.90 14.25
CA ARG A 86 -13.00 -28.66 13.18
C ARG A 86 -11.48 -28.57 13.22
N LEU A 87 -10.95 -27.42 13.62
CA LEU A 87 -9.50 -27.21 13.73
C LEU A 87 -8.95 -27.71 15.09
N GLY A 88 -9.79 -28.00 16.08
CA GLY A 88 -9.32 -28.35 17.42
C GLY A 88 -8.49 -27.25 18.09
N ALA A 89 -8.70 -25.99 17.70
CA ALA A 89 -7.97 -24.84 18.22
C ALA A 89 -8.80 -23.55 18.11
N CYS A 90 -8.79 -22.73 19.15
CA CYS A 90 -9.47 -21.44 19.25
C CYS A 90 -8.44 -20.32 19.43
N ASN A 91 -8.37 -19.39 18.48
CA ASN A 91 -7.51 -18.20 18.58
C ASN A 91 -8.31 -16.92 18.87
N ASN A 92 -9.65 -16.99 18.87
CA ASN A 92 -10.51 -15.83 19.05
C ASN A 92 -11.74 -16.18 19.89
N VAL A 93 -12.00 -15.37 20.91
CA VAL A 93 -13.14 -15.48 21.83
C VAL A 93 -13.97 -14.22 21.70
N TYR A 94 -15.28 -14.39 21.56
CA TYR A 94 -16.23 -13.30 21.45
C TYR A 94 -17.44 -13.52 22.36
N ARG A 95 -18.09 -12.43 22.75
CA ARG A 95 -19.33 -12.46 23.53
C ARG A 95 -20.54 -12.39 22.60
N THR A 96 -21.45 -13.34 22.71
CA THR A 96 -22.73 -13.33 21.99
C THR A 96 -23.75 -12.40 22.66
N SER A 97 -24.84 -12.09 21.96
CA SER A 97 -25.90 -11.22 22.47
C SER A 97 -26.60 -11.76 23.73
N ASP A 98 -26.58 -13.08 23.96
CA ASP A 98 -27.05 -13.71 25.21
C ASP A 98 -25.99 -13.76 26.32
N GLY A 99 -24.87 -13.06 26.13
CA GLY A 99 -23.80 -12.91 27.12
C GLY A 99 -22.79 -14.06 27.18
N LYS A 100 -23.02 -15.14 26.42
CA LYS A 100 -22.13 -16.31 26.40
C LYS A 100 -20.81 -16.02 25.70
N LEU A 101 -19.75 -16.69 26.16
CA LEU A 101 -18.44 -16.68 25.53
C LEU A 101 -18.35 -17.81 24.51
N ARG A 102 -18.08 -17.45 23.25
CA ARG A 102 -17.88 -18.42 22.18
C ARG A 102 -16.50 -18.29 21.53
N GLY A 103 -15.98 -19.41 21.06
CA GLY A 103 -14.68 -19.51 20.40
C GLY A 103 -14.78 -19.68 18.89
N THR A 104 -13.81 -19.13 18.17
CA THR A 104 -13.58 -19.31 16.74
C THR A 104 -12.08 -19.40 16.44
N ASN A 105 -11.76 -19.80 15.21
CA ASN A 105 -10.40 -19.76 14.68
C ASN A 105 -10.35 -18.91 13.42
N THR A 106 -9.48 -17.90 13.42
CA THR A 106 -9.23 -17.02 12.26
C THR A 106 -7.82 -17.16 11.68
N ASP A 107 -6.94 -17.97 12.28
CA ASP A 107 -5.58 -18.16 11.78
C ASP A 107 -5.60 -18.68 10.34
N TRP A 108 -6.51 -19.61 10.04
CA TRP A 108 -6.66 -20.19 8.71
C TRP A 108 -6.99 -19.14 7.64
N ARG A 109 -7.72 -18.06 8.00
CA ARG A 109 -8.01 -16.96 7.08
C ARG A 109 -6.76 -16.18 6.73
N GLY A 110 -5.92 -15.93 7.74
CA GLY A 110 -4.62 -15.28 7.57
C GLY A 110 -3.69 -16.11 6.68
N ILE A 111 -3.54 -17.41 6.98
CA ILE A 111 -2.73 -18.35 6.20
C ILE A 111 -3.22 -18.38 4.74
N LYS A 112 -4.54 -18.54 4.52
CA LYS A 112 -5.14 -18.55 3.18
C LYS A 112 -4.86 -17.27 2.42
N GLY A 113 -5.10 -16.12 3.06
CA GLY A 113 -4.89 -14.80 2.45
C GLY A 113 -3.44 -14.58 2.06
N CYS A 114 -2.50 -14.95 2.93
CA CYS A 114 -1.07 -14.91 2.67
C CYS A 114 -0.69 -15.78 1.46
N LEU A 115 -1.05 -17.07 1.47
CA LEU A 115 -0.69 -18.01 0.40
C LEU A 115 -1.27 -17.59 -0.95
N LEU A 116 -2.56 -17.24 -1.00
CA LEU A 116 -3.24 -16.84 -2.24
C LEU A 116 -2.82 -15.45 -2.74
N GLY A 117 -2.50 -14.52 -1.84
CA GLY A 117 -1.91 -13.23 -2.21
C GLY A 117 -0.54 -13.38 -2.88
N ALA A 118 0.16 -14.48 -2.61
CA ALA A 118 1.39 -14.83 -3.30
C ALA A 118 1.15 -15.61 -4.61
N SER A 119 0.44 -16.74 -4.57
CA SER A 119 0.07 -17.50 -5.79
C SER A 119 -1.07 -18.48 -5.53
N ALA A 120 -2.01 -18.56 -6.47
CA ALA A 120 -3.13 -19.50 -6.45
C ALA A 120 -2.87 -20.80 -7.24
N GLU A 121 -1.74 -20.91 -7.94
CA GLU A 121 -1.43 -22.04 -8.84
C GLU A 121 -1.09 -23.35 -8.11
N GLY A 122 -0.96 -23.29 -6.79
CA GLY A 122 -0.65 -24.45 -5.93
C GLY A 122 -1.83 -25.30 -5.54
N ARG A 123 -3.05 -24.93 -5.93
CA ARG A 123 -4.27 -25.68 -5.57
C ARG A 123 -4.16 -27.13 -6.00
N GLY A 124 -4.46 -28.06 -5.10
CA GLY A 124 -4.37 -29.50 -5.37
C GLY A 124 -2.96 -30.10 -5.37
N LYS A 125 -1.90 -29.27 -5.33
CA LYS A 125 -0.51 -29.75 -5.28
C LYS A 125 -0.12 -30.16 -3.84
N PRO A 126 0.93 -30.96 -3.66
CA PRO A 126 1.44 -31.31 -2.33
C PRO A 126 1.90 -30.08 -1.53
N ALA A 127 1.91 -30.19 -0.21
CA ALA A 127 2.38 -29.13 0.68
C ALA A 127 3.29 -29.67 1.78
N VAL A 128 4.13 -28.81 2.36
CA VAL A 128 4.89 -29.09 3.58
C VAL A 128 4.32 -28.29 4.72
N LEU A 129 4.16 -28.95 5.87
CA LEU A 129 3.80 -28.34 7.13
C LEU A 129 4.93 -28.58 8.14
N ILE A 130 5.48 -27.49 8.68
CA ILE A 130 6.55 -27.54 9.68
C ILE A 130 5.95 -27.20 11.04
N GLY A 131 5.97 -28.17 11.95
CA GLY A 131 5.39 -28.07 13.30
C GLY A 131 4.08 -28.85 13.45
N ALA A 132 3.81 -29.27 14.69
CA ALA A 132 2.60 -30.00 15.07
C ALA A 132 1.84 -29.34 16.24
N GLY A 133 1.87 -28.00 16.34
CA GLY A 133 1.15 -27.24 17.38
C GLY A 133 -0.26 -26.78 16.98
N GLY A 134 -0.86 -25.86 17.74
CA GLY A 134 -2.21 -25.33 17.47
C GLY A 134 -2.34 -24.58 16.12
N ALA A 135 -1.30 -23.84 15.71
CA ALA A 135 -1.26 -23.19 14.40
C ALA A 135 -1.19 -24.20 13.24
N ALA A 136 -0.61 -25.38 13.46
CA ALA A 136 -0.51 -26.44 12.45
C ALA A 136 -1.89 -26.94 12.01
N ARG A 137 -2.89 -26.99 12.91
CA ARG A 137 -4.26 -27.40 12.53
C ARG A 137 -4.94 -26.37 11.63
N ALA A 138 -4.71 -25.07 11.87
CA ALA A 138 -5.18 -24.02 10.98
C ALA A 138 -4.50 -24.10 9.60
N ALA A 139 -3.22 -24.45 9.56
CA ALA A 139 -2.50 -24.70 8.32
C ALA A 139 -3.06 -25.92 7.57
N ILE A 140 -3.33 -27.03 8.24
CA ILE A 140 -3.94 -28.24 7.63
C ILE A 140 -5.29 -27.91 7.03
N PHE A 141 -6.19 -27.26 7.80
CA PHE A 141 -7.48 -26.85 7.28
C PHE A 141 -7.34 -25.92 6.07
N THR A 142 -6.38 -25.00 6.08
CA THR A 142 -6.14 -24.12 4.94
C THR A 142 -5.68 -24.89 3.72
N LEU A 143 -4.63 -25.70 3.87
CA LEU A 143 -4.02 -26.46 2.78
C LEU A 143 -5.01 -27.46 2.18
N HIS A 144 -5.70 -28.22 3.01
CA HIS A 144 -6.63 -29.26 2.57
C HIS A 144 -7.98 -28.69 2.13
N ASP A 145 -8.73 -28.02 3.03
CA ASP A 145 -10.11 -27.62 2.75
C ASP A 145 -10.24 -26.42 1.84
N GLN A 146 -9.28 -25.49 1.91
CA GLN A 146 -9.34 -24.24 1.14
C GLN A 146 -8.50 -24.30 -0.14
N LEU A 147 -7.43 -25.10 -0.16
CA LEU A 147 -6.48 -25.21 -1.27
C LEU A 147 -6.40 -26.62 -1.86
N GLU A 148 -7.24 -27.55 -1.43
CA GLU A 148 -7.41 -28.89 -2.02
C GLU A 148 -6.14 -29.76 -2.00
N CYS A 149 -5.16 -29.44 -1.14
CA CYS A 149 -3.93 -30.21 -1.00
C CYS A 149 -4.24 -31.53 -0.31
N ARG A 150 -4.27 -32.63 -1.08
CA ARG A 150 -4.56 -33.98 -0.56
C ARG A 150 -3.36 -34.65 0.10
N GLN A 151 -2.15 -34.18 -0.19
CA GLN A 151 -0.92 -34.71 0.37
C GLN A 151 -0.15 -33.61 1.11
N ILE A 152 0.06 -33.81 2.41
CA ILE A 152 0.82 -32.89 3.27
C ILE A 152 1.99 -33.64 3.90
N TYR A 153 3.21 -33.16 3.67
CA TYR A 153 4.42 -33.65 4.33
C TYR A 153 4.57 -32.92 5.67
N LEU A 154 4.44 -33.66 6.76
CA LEU A 154 4.58 -33.13 8.11
C LEU A 154 6.03 -33.28 8.56
N VAL A 155 6.62 -32.18 9.03
CA VAL A 155 7.97 -32.13 9.59
C VAL A 155 7.88 -31.59 11.02
N ASN A 156 8.21 -32.43 12.01
CA ASN A 156 8.25 -32.02 13.42
C ASN A 156 9.26 -32.89 14.18
N ARG A 157 9.92 -32.30 15.17
CA ARG A 157 10.91 -33.01 16.01
C ARG A 157 10.26 -33.94 17.04
N ASP A 158 9.09 -33.57 17.55
CA ASP A 158 8.40 -34.30 18.62
C ASP A 158 7.44 -35.33 18.02
N ARG A 159 7.77 -36.62 18.21
CA ARG A 159 7.01 -37.75 17.67
C ARG A 159 5.66 -37.95 18.36
N GLU A 160 5.53 -37.60 19.63
CA GLU A 160 4.26 -37.72 20.34
C GLU A 160 3.29 -36.64 19.87
N GLU A 161 3.75 -35.40 19.65
CA GLU A 161 2.91 -34.36 19.03
C GLU A 161 2.44 -34.75 17.63
N VAL A 162 3.32 -35.37 16.84
CA VAL A 162 2.98 -35.89 15.51
C VAL A 162 1.93 -36.97 15.60
N LYS A 163 2.11 -37.95 16.48
CA LYS A 163 1.16 -39.05 16.67
C LYS A 163 -0.23 -38.50 17.04
N VAL A 164 -0.30 -37.58 18.01
CA VAL A 164 -1.56 -36.94 18.41
C VAL A 164 -2.20 -36.20 17.23
N LEU A 165 -1.42 -35.42 16.48
CA LEU A 165 -1.93 -34.70 15.32
C LEU A 165 -2.46 -35.64 14.22
N LEU A 166 -1.76 -36.75 13.94
CA LEU A 166 -2.18 -37.73 12.94
C LEU A 166 -3.48 -38.44 13.36
N GLU A 167 -3.63 -38.78 14.64
CA GLU A 167 -4.86 -39.36 15.18
C GLU A 167 -6.04 -38.38 15.05
N GLU A 168 -5.84 -37.11 15.43
CA GLU A 168 -6.85 -36.05 15.28
C GLU A 168 -7.25 -35.84 13.81
N VAL A 169 -6.27 -35.73 12.92
CA VAL A 169 -6.51 -35.55 11.48
C VAL A 169 -7.25 -36.74 10.90
N LYS A 170 -6.89 -37.98 11.26
CA LYS A 170 -7.56 -39.17 10.79
C LYS A 170 -9.03 -39.23 11.23
N GLN A 171 -9.33 -38.76 12.45
CA GLN A 171 -10.71 -38.66 12.93
C GLN A 171 -11.54 -37.64 12.14
N VAL A 172 -10.94 -36.51 11.75
CA VAL A 172 -11.65 -35.42 11.06
C VAL A 172 -11.77 -35.65 9.55
N TYR A 173 -10.70 -36.14 8.91
CA TYR A 173 -10.58 -36.20 7.45
C TYR A 173 -10.60 -37.62 6.88
N GLY A 174 -10.41 -38.66 7.70
CA GLY A 174 -10.32 -40.03 7.23
C GLY A 174 -9.28 -40.19 6.11
N ASP A 175 -9.68 -40.82 5.00
CA ASP A 175 -8.80 -41.07 3.84
C ASP A 175 -8.80 -39.90 2.83
N SER A 176 -9.51 -38.79 3.11
CA SER A 176 -9.53 -37.63 2.20
C SER A 176 -8.25 -36.81 2.20
N LEU A 177 -7.45 -36.92 3.27
CA LEU A 177 -6.18 -36.24 3.46
C LEU A 177 -5.09 -37.25 3.85
N GLU A 178 -4.03 -37.31 3.07
CA GLU A 178 -2.82 -38.06 3.38
C GLU A 178 -1.78 -37.14 4.03
N ILE A 179 -1.46 -37.39 5.30
CA ILE A 179 -0.31 -36.75 5.96
C ILE A 179 0.83 -37.76 6.07
N ILE A 180 1.97 -37.42 5.48
CA ILE A 180 3.19 -38.23 5.53
C ILE A 180 4.16 -37.58 6.50
N TYR A 181 4.46 -38.28 7.60
CA TYR A 181 5.49 -37.84 8.53
C TYR A 181 6.89 -38.10 7.97
N VAL A 182 7.67 -37.03 7.82
CA VAL A 182 9.05 -37.08 7.36
C VAL A 182 9.96 -36.94 8.58
N GLU A 183 10.54 -38.07 9.00
CA GLU A 183 11.47 -38.14 10.13
C GLU A 183 12.93 -37.97 9.73
N ARG A 184 13.26 -38.31 8.47
CA ARG A 184 14.63 -38.45 7.97
C ARG A 184 14.78 -37.76 6.62
N VAL A 185 15.88 -37.05 6.43
CA VAL A 185 16.14 -36.28 5.19
C VAL A 185 16.10 -37.15 3.92
N GLU A 186 16.48 -38.42 4.02
CA GLU A 186 16.50 -39.35 2.90
C GLU A 186 15.09 -39.65 2.35
N GLN A 187 14.04 -39.49 3.17
CA GLN A 187 12.66 -39.70 2.75
C GLN A 187 12.20 -38.66 1.72
N VAL A 188 12.80 -37.47 1.72
CA VAL A 188 12.39 -36.36 0.83
C VAL A 188 12.61 -36.70 -0.65
N ALA A 189 13.67 -37.45 -0.98
CA ALA A 189 14.04 -37.73 -2.37
C ALA A 189 12.98 -38.53 -3.16
N GLY A 190 12.10 -39.27 -2.46
CA GLY A 190 11.01 -40.04 -3.07
C GLY A 190 9.66 -39.32 -3.14
N LEU A 191 9.56 -38.11 -2.59
CA LEU A 191 8.30 -37.38 -2.48
C LEU A 191 8.12 -36.40 -3.65
N PRO A 192 6.88 -36.27 -4.19
CA PRO A 192 6.55 -35.19 -5.09
C PRO A 192 6.89 -33.81 -4.51
N SER A 193 7.24 -32.85 -5.38
CA SER A 193 7.61 -31.51 -4.93
C SER A 193 6.40 -30.79 -4.34
N PRO A 194 6.54 -30.16 -3.16
CA PRO A 194 5.48 -29.34 -2.60
C PRO A 194 5.39 -28.01 -3.36
N TYR A 195 4.19 -27.42 -3.40
CA TYR A 195 4.01 -26.04 -3.86
C TYR A 195 3.84 -25.08 -2.69
N TYR A 196 3.18 -25.49 -1.61
CA TYR A 196 3.04 -24.66 -0.41
C TYR A 196 3.92 -25.19 0.72
N ILE A 197 4.61 -24.29 1.42
CA ILE A 197 5.33 -24.60 2.67
C ILE A 197 4.81 -23.66 3.75
N VAL A 198 4.36 -24.22 4.87
CA VAL A 198 3.87 -23.44 6.03
C VAL A 198 4.67 -23.77 7.28
N GLY A 199 5.44 -22.79 7.76
CA GLY A 199 6.15 -22.80 9.04
C GLY A 199 5.24 -22.40 10.19
N THR A 200 5.19 -23.23 11.25
CA THR A 200 4.38 -22.95 12.45
C THR A 200 5.15 -23.06 13.76
N VAL A 201 6.48 -23.22 13.67
CA VAL A 201 7.39 -23.34 14.82
C VAL A 201 8.10 -22.01 15.11
N PRO A 202 8.53 -21.75 16.35
CA PRO A 202 9.42 -20.63 16.66
C PRO A 202 10.77 -20.77 15.92
N ASP A 203 11.41 -19.65 15.57
CA ASP A 203 12.73 -19.62 14.96
C ASP A 203 13.84 -19.84 16.00
N ALA A 204 13.96 -21.07 16.49
CA ALA A 204 15.04 -21.49 17.40
C ALA A 204 16.26 -22.01 16.62
N GLU A 205 17.46 -21.81 17.17
CA GLU A 205 18.65 -22.46 16.63
C GLU A 205 18.63 -23.96 16.99
N PRO A 206 18.86 -24.87 16.02
CA PRO A 206 18.83 -26.30 16.29
C PRO A 206 20.00 -26.67 17.22
N SER A 207 19.66 -27.31 18.33
CA SER A 207 20.55 -27.67 19.43
C SER A 207 20.58 -29.18 19.71
N THR A 208 19.50 -29.89 19.35
CA THR A 208 19.41 -31.35 19.48
C THR A 208 19.59 -32.06 18.13
N PRO A 209 19.96 -33.36 18.12
CA PRO A 209 20.05 -34.14 16.88
C PRO A 209 18.75 -34.12 16.05
N ASP A 210 17.60 -34.22 16.72
CA ASP A 210 16.30 -34.21 16.05
C ASP A 210 15.95 -32.83 15.47
N GLU A 211 16.34 -31.74 16.14
CA GLU A 211 16.20 -30.38 15.59
C GLU A 211 17.10 -30.18 14.36
N VAL A 212 18.34 -30.67 14.41
CA VAL A 212 19.26 -30.63 13.25
C VAL A 212 18.69 -31.43 12.08
N GLU A 213 18.14 -32.62 12.32
CA GLU A 213 17.51 -33.44 11.29
C GLU A 213 16.31 -32.73 10.65
N VAL A 214 15.44 -32.10 11.45
CA VAL A 214 14.32 -31.28 10.94
C VAL A 214 14.81 -30.17 10.01
N HIS A 215 15.87 -29.46 10.38
CA HIS A 215 16.44 -28.41 9.54
C HIS A 215 17.02 -28.97 8.22
N GLN A 216 17.62 -30.15 8.25
CA GLN A 216 18.09 -30.83 7.03
C GLN A 216 16.95 -31.26 6.12
N ILE A 217 15.85 -31.78 6.68
CA ILE A 217 14.63 -32.12 5.93
C ILE A 217 14.05 -30.88 5.25
N ILE A 218 13.93 -29.77 5.98
CA ILE A 218 13.46 -28.49 5.43
C ILE A 218 14.38 -28.05 4.28
N GLY A 219 15.70 -28.05 4.48
CA GLY A 219 16.66 -27.69 3.44
C GLY A 219 16.53 -28.57 2.18
N SER A 220 16.31 -29.87 2.35
CA SER A 220 16.10 -30.82 1.26
C SER A 220 14.85 -30.47 0.44
N PHE A 221 13.70 -30.22 1.08
CA PHE A 221 12.50 -29.73 0.38
C PHE A 221 12.77 -28.41 -0.35
N LEU A 222 13.48 -27.47 0.29
CA LEU A 222 13.74 -26.16 -0.29
C LEU A 222 14.63 -26.22 -1.53
N SER A 223 15.56 -27.18 -1.60
CA SER A 223 16.54 -27.32 -2.68
C SER A 223 16.05 -28.12 -3.91
N THR A 224 14.86 -28.72 -3.86
CA THR A 224 14.28 -29.49 -4.98
C THR A 224 14.27 -28.71 -6.31
N PRO A 225 14.73 -29.26 -7.45
CA PRO A 225 14.94 -28.48 -8.67
C PRO A 225 13.68 -28.11 -9.47
N GLN A 226 12.50 -28.59 -9.06
CA GLN A 226 11.22 -28.28 -9.73
C GLN A 226 10.73 -26.85 -9.45
N GLU A 227 9.60 -26.49 -10.08
CA GLU A 227 8.87 -25.23 -9.89
C GLU A 227 8.76 -24.85 -8.41
N LYS A 228 9.25 -23.66 -8.06
CA LYS A 228 9.19 -23.11 -6.71
C LYS A 228 7.83 -22.48 -6.48
N GLY A 229 7.18 -22.88 -5.39
CA GLY A 229 5.92 -22.29 -4.98
C GLY A 229 6.12 -21.23 -3.91
N VAL A 230 5.27 -21.30 -2.89
CA VAL A 230 5.10 -20.26 -1.87
C VAL A 230 5.47 -20.81 -0.49
N LEU A 231 6.31 -20.07 0.23
CA LEU A 231 6.68 -20.38 1.60
C LEU A 231 6.16 -19.29 2.54
N LEU A 232 5.33 -19.67 3.50
CA LEU A 232 4.86 -18.82 4.58
C LEU A 232 5.49 -19.30 5.88
N ASP A 233 6.05 -18.39 6.67
CA ASP A 233 6.42 -18.69 8.05
C ASP A 233 5.55 -17.85 9.00
N MET A 234 4.79 -18.54 9.86
CA MET A 234 3.97 -17.87 10.87
C MET A 234 4.80 -17.31 12.02
N CYS A 235 6.08 -17.70 12.13
CA CYS A 235 7.01 -17.05 13.03
C CYS A 235 7.39 -15.66 12.50
N PHE A 236 7.19 -14.65 13.34
CA PHE A 236 7.45 -13.24 12.99
C PHE A 236 8.68 -12.65 13.72
N LYS A 237 9.38 -13.48 14.51
CA LYS A 237 10.56 -13.08 15.29
C LYS A 237 11.69 -14.09 15.10
N PRO A 238 12.78 -13.69 14.42
CA PRO A 238 13.00 -12.42 13.72
C PRO A 238 12.08 -12.26 12.49
N ARG A 239 11.95 -11.04 11.95
CA ARG A 239 11.12 -10.78 10.74
C ARG A 239 11.53 -11.65 9.54
N LYS A 240 12.83 -11.94 9.39
CA LYS A 240 13.38 -12.88 8.42
C LYS A 240 13.95 -14.08 9.16
N THR A 241 13.13 -15.10 9.37
CA THR A 241 13.52 -16.36 10.01
C THR A 241 14.52 -17.14 9.16
N ARG A 242 15.19 -18.14 9.75
CA ARG A 242 16.16 -18.97 9.02
C ARG A 242 15.50 -19.73 7.86
N ILE A 243 14.26 -20.20 8.06
CA ILE A 243 13.49 -20.91 7.03
C ILE A 243 13.16 -19.98 5.85
N LEU A 244 12.76 -18.74 6.13
CA LEU A 244 12.51 -17.74 5.08
C LEU A 244 13.78 -17.40 4.31
N GLN A 245 14.90 -17.19 5.01
CA GLN A 245 16.19 -16.92 4.37
C GLN A 245 16.62 -18.07 3.46
N ALA A 246 16.50 -19.31 3.95
CA ALA A 246 16.82 -20.50 3.17
C ALA A 246 15.88 -20.67 1.96
N GLY A 247 14.59 -20.42 2.14
CA GLY A 247 13.61 -20.49 1.04
C GLY A 247 13.93 -19.49 -0.05
N GLN A 248 14.18 -18.23 0.32
CA GLN A 248 14.57 -17.17 -0.60
C GLN A 248 15.85 -17.50 -1.36
N ALA A 249 16.89 -18.01 -0.67
CA ALA A 249 18.14 -18.42 -1.29
C ALA A 249 17.96 -19.56 -2.31
N ASN A 250 16.89 -20.36 -2.18
CA ASN A 250 16.54 -21.43 -3.11
C ASN A 250 15.41 -21.04 -4.09
N GLY A 251 15.08 -19.75 -4.21
CA GLY A 251 14.12 -19.24 -5.19
C GLY A 251 12.65 -19.40 -4.83
N TRP A 252 12.31 -19.74 -3.57
CA TRP A 252 10.91 -19.75 -3.12
C TRP A 252 10.35 -18.35 -2.97
N LYS A 253 9.06 -18.19 -3.30
CA LYS A 253 8.34 -16.96 -2.98
C LYS A 253 7.98 -16.94 -1.49
N THR A 254 8.73 -16.18 -0.70
CA THR A 254 8.59 -16.14 0.76
C THR A 254 7.64 -15.04 1.22
N ILE A 255 6.62 -15.42 1.99
CA ILE A 255 5.65 -14.49 2.58
C ILE A 255 6.14 -14.12 3.98
N ASN A 256 6.58 -12.87 4.05
CA ASN A 256 7.24 -12.08 5.11
C ASN A 256 8.30 -11.19 4.44
N ASP A 257 8.60 -11.49 3.18
CA ASP A 257 9.38 -10.66 2.30
C ASP A 257 8.43 -9.72 1.55
N ARG A 258 8.49 -8.44 1.93
CA ARG A 258 8.24 -7.34 0.99
C ARG A 258 9.43 -7.26 0.01
N THR A 259 9.93 -8.37 -0.54
CA THR A 259 11.06 -8.32 -1.50
C THR A 259 10.68 -7.65 -2.80
N PHE A 260 9.38 -7.61 -3.06
CA PHE A 260 8.82 -6.53 -3.82
C PHE A 260 8.08 -5.69 -2.80
N SER A 261 8.69 -4.58 -2.41
CA SER A 261 7.96 -3.49 -1.79
C SER A 261 6.65 -3.28 -2.55
N ASP A 262 5.60 -2.80 -1.88
CA ASP A 262 4.33 -2.46 -2.54
C ASP A 262 4.58 -1.64 -3.84
N SER A 263 5.58 -0.75 -3.78
CA SER A 263 6.14 -0.02 -4.92
C SER A 263 6.61 -0.91 -6.08
N SER A 264 7.34 -1.99 -5.83
CA SER A 264 7.76 -2.90 -6.90
C SER A 264 6.61 -3.67 -7.55
N VAL A 265 5.61 -4.08 -6.76
CA VAL A 265 4.40 -4.69 -7.31
C VAL A 265 3.66 -3.70 -8.21
N ARG A 266 3.52 -2.45 -7.78
CA ARG A 266 2.87 -1.38 -8.55
C ARG A 266 3.63 -1.05 -9.84
N LEU A 267 4.95 -0.89 -9.78
CA LEU A 267 5.81 -0.60 -10.94
C LEU A 267 5.75 -1.74 -11.97
N ARG A 268 5.84 -2.99 -11.53
CA ARG A 268 5.66 -4.16 -12.41
C ARG A 268 4.29 -4.13 -13.11
N ILE A 269 3.23 -3.82 -12.36
CA ILE A 269 1.86 -3.77 -12.90
C ILE A 269 1.72 -2.65 -13.93
N ALA A 270 2.28 -1.47 -13.66
CA ALA A 270 2.31 -0.37 -14.63
C ALA A 270 3.04 -0.79 -15.93
N ALA A 271 4.23 -1.37 -15.80
CA ALA A 271 4.98 -1.87 -16.96
C ALA A 271 4.19 -2.94 -17.75
N LYS A 272 3.58 -3.91 -17.06
CA LYS A 272 2.74 -4.95 -17.67
C LYS A 272 1.53 -4.37 -18.41
N ALA A 273 0.90 -3.33 -17.87
CA ALA A 273 -0.24 -2.66 -18.51
C ALA A 273 0.17 -1.91 -19.80
N GLY A 274 1.44 -1.50 -19.88
CA GLY A 274 2.04 -0.87 -21.06
C GLY A 274 2.56 0.54 -20.84
N PHE A 275 2.63 1.02 -19.59
CA PHE A 275 3.26 2.29 -19.27
C PHE A 275 4.75 2.26 -19.62
N LYS A 276 5.29 3.42 -20.01
CA LYS A 276 6.70 3.62 -20.41
C LYS A 276 7.50 4.46 -19.42
N GLY A 277 6.80 5.24 -18.61
CA GLY A 277 7.41 6.02 -17.56
C GLY A 277 6.49 6.14 -16.35
N VAL A 278 7.07 6.56 -15.24
CA VAL A 278 6.39 6.78 -13.96
C VAL A 278 6.91 8.06 -13.31
N GLU A 279 6.03 8.75 -12.60
CA GLU A 279 6.42 9.76 -11.63
C GLU A 279 6.67 9.09 -10.27
N ILE A 280 7.69 9.52 -9.54
CA ILE A 280 7.99 8.99 -8.22
C ILE A 280 7.61 10.02 -7.17
N PHE A 281 6.72 9.64 -6.25
CA PHE A 281 6.40 10.49 -5.11
C PHE A 281 7.50 10.37 -4.04
N TYR A 282 7.86 11.49 -3.40
CA TYR A 282 8.83 11.50 -2.31
C TYR A 282 8.36 10.63 -1.15
N GLU A 283 7.05 10.63 -0.88
CA GLU A 283 6.40 9.77 0.11
C GLU A 283 6.57 8.28 -0.19
N ASP A 284 6.63 7.88 -1.48
CA ASP A 284 6.91 6.48 -1.85
C ASP A 284 8.33 6.09 -1.41
N LEU A 285 9.30 6.99 -1.57
CA LEU A 285 10.67 6.77 -1.10
C LEU A 285 10.75 6.75 0.42
N GLU A 286 10.00 7.60 1.13
CA GLU A 286 9.91 7.54 2.59
C GLU A 286 9.32 6.21 3.07
N TYR A 287 8.30 5.70 2.37
CA TYR A 287 7.71 4.40 2.69
C TYR A 287 8.74 3.27 2.52
N LEU A 288 9.45 3.25 1.39
CA LEU A 288 10.53 2.30 1.13
C LEU A 288 11.67 2.43 2.13
N ALA A 289 12.05 3.65 2.49
CA ALA A 289 13.11 3.91 3.47
C ALA A 289 12.76 3.34 4.86
N LYS A 290 11.48 3.42 5.28
CA LYS A 290 11.01 2.84 6.55
C LYS A 290 11.20 1.33 6.63
N GLU A 291 11.19 0.63 5.50
CA GLU A 291 11.47 -0.81 5.45
C GLU A 291 12.93 -1.13 5.73
N LYS A 292 13.81 -0.15 5.52
CA LYS A 292 15.28 -0.24 5.68
C LYS A 292 15.78 0.29 7.02
N GLY A 293 14.95 1.04 7.76
CA GLY A 293 15.29 1.62 9.06
C GLY A 293 14.55 2.93 9.34
N PRO A 294 14.96 3.72 10.34
CA PRO A 294 14.46 5.08 10.53
C PRO A 294 14.74 5.94 9.31
N VAL A 295 13.78 6.76 8.87
CA VAL A 295 13.94 7.61 7.69
C VAL A 295 15.05 8.63 7.93
N ASN A 296 16.08 8.57 7.10
CA ASN A 296 17.22 9.47 7.01
C ASN A 296 17.84 9.38 5.60
N ASP A 297 18.79 10.26 5.29
CA ASP A 297 19.45 10.35 3.98
C ASP A 297 19.94 8.99 3.46
N SER A 298 20.61 8.19 4.30
CA SER A 298 21.13 6.87 3.91
C SER A 298 20.01 5.91 3.50
N THR A 299 18.93 5.84 4.30
CA THR A 299 17.78 4.99 3.96
C THR A 299 17.00 5.48 2.75
N LEU A 300 16.96 6.81 2.51
CA LEU A 300 16.33 7.41 1.34
C LEU A 300 17.14 7.14 0.07
N PHE A 301 18.47 7.22 0.14
CA PHE A 301 19.33 6.84 -0.98
C PHE A 301 19.17 5.36 -1.32
N ALA A 302 19.13 4.49 -0.32
CA ALA A 302 18.88 3.07 -0.54
C ALA A 302 17.48 2.80 -1.13
N ALA A 303 16.46 3.56 -0.71
CA ALA A 303 15.13 3.47 -1.30
C ALA A 303 15.10 3.94 -2.76
N ALA A 304 15.78 5.04 -3.08
CA ALA A 304 15.91 5.54 -4.44
C ALA A 304 16.67 4.56 -5.34
N GLN A 305 17.73 3.93 -4.85
CA GLN A 305 18.48 2.90 -5.56
C GLN A 305 17.60 1.67 -5.87
N GLU A 306 16.78 1.24 -4.90
CA GLU A 306 15.82 0.16 -5.13
C GLU A 306 14.77 0.56 -6.18
N ALA A 307 14.17 1.74 -6.06
CA ALA A 307 13.19 2.23 -7.01
C ALA A 307 13.77 2.30 -8.43
N ARG A 308 14.99 2.84 -8.59
CA ARG A 308 15.71 2.85 -9.87
C ARG A 308 15.90 1.45 -10.43
N ALA A 309 16.42 0.52 -9.61
CA ALA A 309 16.69 -0.84 -10.06
C ALA A 309 15.41 -1.57 -10.51
N ILE A 310 14.28 -1.33 -9.84
CA ILE A 310 12.97 -1.86 -10.25
C ILE A 310 12.54 -1.26 -11.58
N CYS A 311 12.63 0.07 -11.73
CA CYS A 311 12.31 0.75 -12.97
C CYS A 311 13.16 0.23 -14.15
N ASP A 312 14.46 0.07 -13.95
CA ASP A 312 15.38 -0.52 -14.93
C ASP A 312 14.99 -1.94 -15.33
N HIS A 313 14.67 -2.77 -14.33
CA HIS A 313 14.27 -4.15 -14.55
C HIS A 313 13.01 -4.27 -15.41
N TYR A 314 12.07 -3.34 -15.25
CA TYR A 314 10.80 -3.33 -16.00
C TYR A 314 10.78 -2.39 -17.20
N GLY A 315 11.89 -1.72 -17.51
CA GLY A 315 11.97 -0.78 -18.63
C GLY A 315 11.07 0.44 -18.49
N LEU A 316 10.92 0.96 -17.26
CA LEU A 316 10.20 2.20 -16.95
C LEU A 316 11.18 3.35 -16.78
N GLU A 317 10.92 4.47 -17.46
CA GLU A 317 11.65 5.72 -17.23
C GLU A 317 11.07 6.46 -16.01
N VAL A 318 11.93 7.07 -15.20
CA VAL A 318 11.47 7.98 -14.14
C VAL A 318 11.32 9.37 -14.75
N ILE A 319 10.07 9.81 -14.90
CA ILE A 319 9.73 11.10 -15.54
C ILE A 319 10.25 12.25 -14.67
N GLY A 320 9.99 12.19 -13.37
CA GLY A 320 10.40 13.19 -12.39
C GLY A 320 10.10 12.74 -10.97
N MET A 321 10.65 13.48 -10.00
CA MET A 321 10.32 13.31 -8.58
C MET A 321 9.42 14.44 -8.10
N GLN A 322 8.37 14.08 -7.38
CA GLN A 322 7.38 15.03 -6.89
C GLN A 322 6.86 14.62 -5.50
N PRO A 323 6.11 15.47 -4.80
CA PRO A 323 6.10 16.92 -4.92
C PRO A 323 7.11 17.57 -3.96
N PHE A 324 7.86 18.58 -4.42
CA PHE A 324 8.62 19.45 -3.52
C PHE A 324 7.71 20.52 -2.91
N LEU A 325 6.91 20.11 -1.92
CA LEU A 325 5.81 20.91 -1.37
C LEU A 325 6.25 22.14 -0.54
N PHE A 326 5.38 23.15 -0.54
CA PHE A 326 5.42 24.30 0.37
C PHE A 326 6.72 25.11 0.26
N TYR A 327 7.07 25.54 -0.95
CA TYR A 327 8.34 26.20 -1.20
C TYR A 327 8.23 27.71 -1.41
N GLU A 328 7.51 28.17 -2.43
CA GLU A 328 7.55 29.59 -2.79
C GLU A 328 6.78 30.48 -1.81
N GLY A 329 7.22 31.73 -1.77
CA GLY A 329 6.52 32.83 -1.10
C GLY A 329 6.67 32.80 0.41
N LEU A 330 7.55 31.98 0.98
CA LEU A 330 7.75 31.88 2.42
C LEU A 330 8.22 33.22 3.00
N THR A 331 7.42 33.79 3.91
CA THR A 331 7.75 35.06 4.58
C THR A 331 8.83 34.88 5.64
N ASP A 332 8.87 33.71 6.28
CA ASP A 332 9.97 33.31 7.15
C ASP A 332 11.15 32.79 6.31
N ARG A 333 12.16 33.64 6.17
CA ARG A 333 13.37 33.30 5.41
C ARG A 333 14.24 32.24 6.07
N ALA A 334 14.00 31.86 7.34
CA ALA A 334 14.64 30.69 7.94
C ALA A 334 14.04 29.38 7.41
N GLN A 335 12.72 29.30 7.29
CA GLN A 335 12.04 28.15 6.66
C GLN A 335 12.43 28.00 5.20
N HIS A 336 12.54 29.13 4.46
CA HIS A 336 13.09 29.12 3.11
C HIS A 336 14.48 28.46 3.06
N ARG A 337 15.40 28.87 3.94
CA ARG A 337 16.75 28.28 4.01
C ARG A 337 16.71 26.79 4.34
N GLU A 338 15.80 26.34 5.21
CA GLU A 338 15.61 24.91 5.50
C GLU A 338 15.18 24.13 4.25
N LYS A 339 14.26 24.69 3.44
CA LYS A 339 13.86 24.10 2.15
C LYS A 339 15.04 24.03 1.18
N ILE A 340 15.82 25.09 1.07
CA ILE A 340 17.03 25.12 0.24
C ILE A 340 18.05 24.05 0.67
N GLU A 341 18.26 23.87 1.97
CA GLU A 341 19.13 22.80 2.47
C GLU A 341 18.57 21.41 2.14
N ARG A 342 17.25 21.22 2.29
CA ARG A 342 16.57 19.96 1.92
C ARG A 342 16.63 19.68 0.41
N LEU A 343 16.66 20.70 -0.44
CA LEU A 343 16.77 20.53 -1.89
C LEU A 343 18.08 19.83 -2.31
N LYS A 344 19.15 19.97 -1.54
CA LYS A 344 20.42 19.25 -1.79
C LYS A 344 20.24 17.73 -1.71
N LEU A 345 19.41 17.25 -0.78
CA LEU A 345 19.05 15.84 -0.69
C LEU A 345 18.27 15.40 -1.93
N TRP A 346 17.34 16.23 -2.41
CA TRP A 346 16.56 15.96 -3.62
C TRP A 346 17.45 15.84 -4.86
N PHE A 347 18.47 16.71 -5.02
CA PHE A 347 19.44 16.61 -6.12
C PHE A 347 20.17 15.26 -6.13
N ALA A 348 20.58 14.77 -4.95
CA ALA A 348 21.20 13.45 -4.86
C ALA A 348 20.21 12.33 -5.24
N ILE A 349 18.96 12.42 -4.79
CA ILE A 349 17.93 11.40 -5.07
C ILE A 349 17.57 11.36 -6.56
N VAL A 350 17.31 12.49 -7.21
CA VAL A 350 16.90 12.47 -8.64
C VAL A 350 18.00 11.89 -9.53
N LYS A 351 19.28 12.16 -9.22
CA LYS A 351 20.43 11.54 -9.89
C LYS A 351 20.46 10.02 -9.71
N ILE A 352 20.15 9.52 -8.51
CA ILE A 352 20.02 8.08 -8.26
C ILE A 352 18.86 7.48 -9.04
N LEU A 353 17.71 8.16 -9.08
CA LEU A 353 16.55 7.75 -9.86
C LEU A 353 16.79 7.85 -11.37
N GLY A 354 17.85 8.54 -11.79
CA GLY A 354 18.19 8.78 -13.19
C GLY A 354 17.16 9.66 -13.90
N THR A 355 16.59 10.62 -13.18
CA THR A 355 15.78 11.72 -13.71
C THR A 355 16.45 13.05 -13.40
N ASP A 356 16.17 14.07 -14.19
CA ASP A 356 16.62 15.43 -13.96
C ASP A 356 15.46 16.37 -13.56
N ILE A 357 14.24 15.87 -13.37
CA ILE A 357 13.08 16.72 -13.07
C ILE A 357 12.68 16.63 -11.58
N ILE A 358 12.52 17.80 -10.96
CA ILE A 358 11.81 17.99 -9.69
C ILE A 358 10.53 18.79 -9.94
N GLN A 359 9.38 18.27 -9.53
CA GLN A 359 8.12 19.02 -9.58
C GLN A 359 7.92 19.86 -8.32
N ILE A 360 7.59 21.14 -8.51
CA ILE A 360 7.22 22.05 -7.43
C ILE A 360 5.77 22.46 -7.65
N PRO A 361 4.81 21.95 -6.86
CA PRO A 361 3.44 22.45 -6.93
C PRO A 361 3.31 23.79 -6.19
N SER A 362 2.36 24.61 -6.63
CA SER A 362 2.08 25.92 -6.05
C SER A 362 1.71 25.81 -4.56
N ASN A 363 2.19 26.74 -3.74
CA ASN A 363 1.96 26.77 -2.32
C ASN A 363 0.48 27.07 -2.00
N PHE A 364 -0.08 26.25 -1.10
CA PHE A 364 -1.48 26.31 -0.67
C PHE A 364 -1.62 26.45 0.85
N GLN A 365 -0.55 26.84 1.55
CA GLN A 365 -0.64 27.20 2.97
C GLN A 365 -1.54 28.43 3.14
N SER A 366 -2.31 28.46 4.24
CA SER A 366 -3.19 29.60 4.55
C SER A 366 -2.45 30.77 5.21
N GLU A 367 -1.29 30.52 5.79
CA GLU A 367 -0.49 31.47 6.55
C GLU A 367 1.01 31.25 6.28
N GLY A 368 1.85 32.22 6.66
CA GLY A 368 3.31 32.11 6.52
C GLY A 368 3.84 32.29 5.10
N ILE A 369 2.98 32.68 4.16
CA ILE A 369 3.32 32.89 2.75
C ILE A 369 2.83 34.25 2.24
N SER A 370 3.47 34.79 1.21
CA SER A 370 3.17 36.08 0.58
C SER A 370 2.74 35.89 -0.87
N GLY A 371 1.77 36.70 -1.31
CA GLY A 371 1.38 36.83 -2.72
C GLY A 371 2.24 37.83 -3.49
N ASP A 372 3.30 38.36 -2.87
CA ASP A 372 4.29 39.18 -3.56
C ASP A 372 5.01 38.35 -4.63
N LEU A 373 4.69 38.64 -5.89
CA LEU A 373 5.23 37.94 -7.05
C LEU A 373 6.75 38.10 -7.14
N ASP A 374 7.32 39.21 -6.69
CA ASP A 374 8.77 39.41 -6.72
C ASP A 374 9.48 38.43 -5.76
N LEU A 375 8.88 38.19 -4.59
CA LEU A 375 9.37 37.19 -3.64
C LEU A 375 9.26 35.77 -4.21
N ILE A 376 8.08 35.40 -4.72
CA ILE A 376 7.84 34.07 -5.33
C ILE A 376 8.85 33.81 -6.46
N VAL A 377 9.02 34.77 -7.37
CA VAL A 377 9.98 34.67 -8.47
C VAL A 377 11.42 34.58 -7.94
N SER A 378 11.78 35.34 -6.90
CA SER A 378 13.13 35.27 -6.32
C SER A 378 13.44 33.89 -5.70
N ASP A 379 12.46 33.25 -5.05
CA ASP A 379 12.61 31.89 -4.53
C ASP A 379 12.82 30.90 -5.68
N MET A 380 12.03 31.02 -6.75
CA MET A 380 12.13 30.14 -7.91
C MET A 380 13.42 30.34 -8.72
N ILE A 381 13.96 31.56 -8.79
CA ILE A 381 15.28 31.83 -9.37
C ILE A 381 16.37 31.11 -8.57
N GLU A 382 16.30 31.13 -7.23
CA GLU A 382 17.31 30.49 -6.39
C GLU A 382 17.40 28.98 -6.63
N VAL A 383 16.27 28.26 -6.68
CA VAL A 383 16.28 26.81 -6.97
C VAL A 383 16.73 26.53 -8.39
N ALA A 384 16.30 27.33 -9.37
CA ALA A 384 16.72 27.17 -10.75
C ALA A 384 18.25 27.36 -10.89
N ASP A 385 18.80 28.41 -10.29
CA ASP A 385 20.24 28.69 -10.27
C ASP A 385 21.05 27.63 -9.50
N MET A 386 20.45 26.96 -8.52
CA MET A 386 21.05 25.78 -7.88
C MET A 386 21.04 24.57 -8.81
N GLY A 387 19.91 24.26 -9.45
CA GLY A 387 19.81 23.13 -10.39
C GLY A 387 20.72 23.25 -11.61
N LEU A 388 21.01 24.47 -12.07
CA LEU A 388 21.98 24.75 -13.13
C LEU A 388 23.43 24.40 -12.76
N LYS A 389 23.74 24.31 -11.46
CA LYS A 389 25.09 23.94 -10.96
C LYS A 389 25.25 22.43 -10.78
N GLU A 390 24.17 21.67 -10.88
CA GLU A 390 24.21 20.22 -10.79
C GLU A 390 24.69 19.61 -12.11
N GLU A 391 25.34 18.45 -12.01
CA GLU A 391 25.71 17.61 -13.15
C GLU A 391 25.07 16.21 -12.96
N PRO A 392 24.17 15.76 -13.86
CA PRO A 392 23.54 16.56 -14.92
C PRO A 392 22.70 17.72 -14.34
N VAL A 393 22.42 18.73 -15.17
CA VAL A 393 21.57 19.88 -14.80
C VAL A 393 20.20 19.38 -14.33
N VAL A 394 19.75 19.85 -13.17
CA VAL A 394 18.42 19.54 -12.65
C VAL A 394 17.43 20.61 -13.10
N ARG A 395 16.31 20.15 -13.69
CA ARG A 395 15.16 20.90 -14.16
C ARG A 395 14.02 20.92 -13.14
N PHE A 396 13.24 22.00 -13.15
CA PHE A 396 12.10 22.19 -12.27
C PHE A 396 10.81 22.39 -13.06
N ALA A 397 9.83 21.52 -12.82
CA ALA A 397 8.49 21.66 -13.38
C ALA A 397 7.58 22.32 -12.32
N TYR A 398 7.31 23.60 -12.47
CA TYR A 398 6.36 24.32 -11.62
C TYR A 398 4.92 23.98 -12.02
N GLU A 399 4.02 23.80 -11.06
CA GLU A 399 2.64 23.38 -11.31
C GLU A 399 1.66 24.26 -10.52
N ASN A 400 0.63 24.81 -11.17
CA ASN A 400 -0.45 25.50 -10.48
C ASN A 400 -1.47 24.48 -9.97
N LEU A 401 -1.80 24.53 -8.69
CA LEU A 401 -2.90 23.76 -8.14
C LEU A 401 -4.19 24.58 -8.24
N ALA A 402 -5.32 23.96 -8.58
CA ALA A 402 -6.61 24.66 -8.67
C ALA A 402 -7.07 25.29 -7.32
N TRP A 403 -6.35 24.98 -6.25
CA TRP A 403 -6.53 25.48 -4.89
C TRP A 403 -5.26 26.15 -4.32
N GLY A 404 -4.26 26.47 -5.15
CA GLY A 404 -3.09 27.25 -4.73
C GLY A 404 -3.51 28.61 -4.16
N THR A 405 -2.79 29.11 -3.15
CA THR A 405 -3.20 30.31 -2.41
C THR A 405 -3.06 31.57 -3.27
N PHE A 406 -1.95 31.70 -3.99
CA PHE A 406 -1.66 32.86 -4.84
C PHE A 406 -1.48 32.50 -6.32
N ILE A 407 -0.91 31.32 -6.59
CA ILE A 407 -0.74 30.80 -7.95
C ILE A 407 -1.75 29.68 -8.13
N SER A 408 -2.84 29.93 -8.86
CA SER A 408 -3.96 28.96 -8.97
C SER A 408 -4.44 28.73 -10.40
N THR A 409 -3.99 29.55 -11.34
CA THR A 409 -4.28 29.46 -12.76
C THR A 409 -3.01 29.18 -13.55
N TRP A 410 -3.13 28.72 -14.80
CA TRP A 410 -1.94 28.56 -15.65
C TRP A 410 -1.35 29.92 -16.02
N GLU A 411 -2.16 30.98 -16.07
CA GLU A 411 -1.72 32.35 -16.29
C GLU A 411 -0.77 32.82 -15.18
N ASP A 412 -1.13 32.58 -13.92
CA ASP A 412 -0.29 32.90 -12.75
C ASP A 412 1.04 32.13 -12.83
N LEU A 413 0.98 30.83 -13.10
CA LEU A 413 2.16 29.97 -13.26
C LEU A 413 3.04 30.44 -14.41
N TRP A 414 2.44 30.83 -15.53
CA TRP A 414 3.18 31.26 -16.70
C TRP A 414 3.92 32.57 -16.45
N GLU A 415 3.32 33.50 -15.71
CA GLU A 415 3.99 34.73 -15.32
C GLU A 415 5.21 34.45 -14.43
N VAL A 416 5.13 33.48 -13.51
CA VAL A 416 6.29 33.03 -12.72
C VAL A 416 7.37 32.45 -13.63
N VAL A 417 7.03 31.48 -14.49
CA VAL A 417 8.00 30.85 -15.43
C VAL A 417 8.69 31.88 -16.31
N ARG A 418 7.92 32.84 -16.86
CA ARG A 418 8.44 33.92 -17.71
C ARG A 418 9.39 34.86 -16.97
N ARG A 419 9.13 35.14 -15.69
CA ARG A 419 9.95 36.04 -14.88
C ARG A 419 11.18 35.37 -14.28
N VAL A 420 11.12 34.08 -14.00
CA VAL A 420 12.28 33.29 -13.55
C VAL A 420 13.33 33.21 -14.67
N ASP A 421 12.87 32.99 -15.91
CA ASP A 421 13.71 33.03 -17.13
C ASP A 421 15.04 32.27 -16.98
N ARG A 422 14.93 30.98 -16.66
CA ARG A 422 16.05 30.03 -16.62
C ARG A 422 15.78 28.82 -17.49
N PRO A 423 16.75 28.30 -18.25
CA PRO A 423 16.51 27.22 -19.21
C PRO A 423 16.05 25.92 -18.53
N ASN A 424 16.45 25.68 -17.28
CA ASN A 424 16.05 24.53 -16.49
C ASN A 424 14.78 24.76 -15.65
N PHE A 425 14.10 25.90 -15.78
CA PHE A 425 12.83 26.17 -15.09
C PHE A 425 11.69 26.27 -16.10
N GLY A 426 10.68 25.43 -15.90
CA GLY A 426 9.53 25.27 -16.77
C GLY A 426 8.29 24.87 -15.97
N CYS A 427 7.31 24.24 -16.62
CA CYS A 427 6.06 23.87 -15.99
C CYS A 427 5.60 22.43 -16.31
N CYS A 428 4.77 21.91 -15.40
CA CYS A 428 3.85 20.82 -15.66
C CYS A 428 2.45 21.40 -15.91
N LEU A 429 1.80 21.02 -17.02
CA LEU A 429 0.41 21.39 -17.28
C LEU A 429 -0.52 20.22 -16.91
N ASP A 430 -1.42 20.44 -15.95
CA ASP A 430 -2.39 19.45 -15.47
C ASP A 430 -3.82 19.81 -15.92
N THR A 431 -4.51 18.86 -16.56
CA THR A 431 -5.88 19.04 -17.05
C THR A 431 -6.91 19.23 -15.93
N PHE A 432 -6.80 18.49 -14.82
CA PHE A 432 -7.63 18.67 -13.64
C PHE A 432 -7.41 20.03 -13.01
N ASN A 433 -6.16 20.50 -12.90
CA ASN A 433 -5.91 21.80 -12.28
C ASN A 433 -6.46 22.95 -13.12
N ILE A 434 -6.26 22.93 -14.44
CA ILE A 434 -6.78 23.96 -15.35
C ILE A 434 -8.31 23.93 -15.42
N ALA A 435 -8.91 22.77 -15.72
CA ALA A 435 -10.37 22.65 -15.81
C ALA A 435 -11.03 22.82 -14.44
N GLY A 436 -10.42 22.28 -13.39
CA GLY A 436 -10.85 22.37 -12.00
C GLY A 436 -10.93 23.80 -11.51
N ARG A 437 -10.04 24.68 -11.98
CA ARG A 437 -10.05 26.10 -11.62
C ARG A 437 -11.03 26.93 -12.44
N VAL A 438 -10.94 26.85 -13.77
CA VAL A 438 -11.64 27.78 -14.67
C VAL A 438 -13.06 27.32 -14.99
N TRP A 439 -13.28 26.01 -15.07
CA TRP A 439 -14.54 25.43 -15.58
C TRP A 439 -15.40 24.79 -14.49
N ALA A 440 -14.79 24.03 -13.57
CA ALA A 440 -15.51 23.29 -12.55
C ALA A 440 -15.62 24.05 -11.22
N ASP A 441 -16.68 23.73 -10.48
CA ASP A 441 -16.83 24.12 -9.08
C ASP A 441 -17.52 22.99 -8.29
N PRO A 442 -16.78 22.20 -7.49
CA PRO A 442 -17.35 21.10 -6.72
C PRO A 442 -18.29 21.59 -5.61
N ALA A 443 -18.24 22.87 -5.21
CA ALA A 443 -19.15 23.46 -4.22
C ALA A 443 -20.42 24.06 -4.86
N SER A 444 -20.53 24.02 -6.20
CA SER A 444 -21.70 24.51 -6.94
C SER A 444 -22.66 23.36 -7.23
N ALA A 445 -23.98 23.61 -7.11
CA ALA A 445 -25.00 22.62 -7.47
C ALA A 445 -24.96 22.23 -8.96
N SER A 446 -24.46 23.12 -9.82
CA SER A 446 -24.26 22.81 -11.24
C SER A 446 -23.01 21.94 -11.48
N GLY A 447 -22.03 21.98 -10.57
CA GLY A 447 -20.68 21.44 -10.75
C GLY A 447 -19.76 22.34 -11.59
N LYS A 448 -20.26 23.49 -12.07
CA LYS A 448 -19.52 24.42 -12.94
C LYS A 448 -19.42 25.81 -12.33
N THR A 449 -18.39 26.55 -12.77
CA THR A 449 -18.31 28.01 -12.57
C THR A 449 -19.32 28.74 -13.48
N PRO A 450 -19.74 29.97 -13.14
CA PRO A 450 -20.56 30.78 -14.03
C PRO A 450 -19.87 31.06 -15.37
N GLY A 451 -20.53 30.74 -16.49
CA GLY A 451 -19.96 30.94 -17.83
C GLY A 451 -18.81 29.99 -18.20
N ALA A 452 -18.67 28.87 -17.47
CA ALA A 452 -17.57 27.90 -17.56
C ALA A 452 -17.12 27.57 -18.99
N ASP A 453 -18.05 27.22 -19.89
CA ASP A 453 -17.70 26.75 -21.24
C ASP A 453 -17.02 27.87 -22.06
N ALA A 454 -17.51 29.11 -21.97
CA ALA A 454 -16.90 30.26 -22.64
C ALA A 454 -15.57 30.67 -21.99
N ALA A 455 -15.50 30.62 -20.66
CA ALA A 455 -14.29 30.95 -19.91
C ALA A 455 -13.14 29.98 -20.22
N LEU A 456 -13.41 28.68 -20.24
CA LEU A 456 -12.41 27.67 -20.58
C LEU A 456 -11.95 27.83 -22.03
N ALA A 457 -12.87 28.01 -22.98
CA ALA A 457 -12.51 28.19 -24.38
C ALA A 457 -11.58 29.41 -24.58
N ALA A 458 -11.88 30.55 -23.93
CA ALA A 458 -11.04 31.74 -23.97
C ALA A 458 -9.67 31.51 -23.31
N SER A 459 -9.65 30.84 -22.15
CA SER A 459 -8.42 30.54 -21.42
C SER A 459 -7.50 29.59 -22.23
N LEU A 460 -8.03 28.52 -22.83
CA LEU A 460 -7.25 27.61 -23.69
C LEU A 460 -6.78 28.27 -25.00
N GLN A 461 -7.53 29.23 -25.55
CA GLN A 461 -7.06 30.04 -26.68
C GLN A 461 -5.89 30.94 -26.29
N SER A 462 -5.95 31.52 -25.09
CA SER A 462 -4.86 32.34 -24.54
C SER A 462 -3.62 31.49 -24.24
N LEU A 463 -3.79 30.31 -23.62
CA LEU A 463 -2.72 29.36 -23.30
C LEU A 463 -1.90 29.02 -24.54
N VAL A 464 -2.55 28.54 -25.59
CA VAL A 464 -1.90 28.14 -26.86
C VAL A 464 -1.13 29.29 -27.52
N ARG A 465 -1.57 30.54 -27.32
CA ARG A 465 -0.92 31.72 -27.91
C ARG A 465 0.26 32.23 -27.08
N THR A 466 0.30 31.91 -25.80
CA THR A 466 1.14 32.62 -24.82
C THR A 466 2.22 31.75 -24.21
N VAL A 467 1.93 30.46 -23.99
CA VAL A 467 2.88 29.51 -23.42
C VAL A 467 3.89 29.10 -24.49
N ASP A 468 5.18 29.20 -24.15
CA ASP A 468 6.25 28.59 -24.95
C ASP A 468 6.31 27.10 -24.63
N VAL A 469 6.04 26.26 -25.63
CA VAL A 469 6.03 24.80 -25.48
C VAL A 469 7.37 24.24 -24.98
N ASN A 470 8.49 24.90 -25.26
CA ASN A 470 9.81 24.47 -24.78
C ASN A 470 9.98 24.60 -23.25
N LYS A 471 9.07 25.34 -22.60
CA LYS A 471 8.99 25.45 -21.14
C LYS A 471 8.04 24.45 -20.50
N VAL A 472 7.30 23.66 -21.29
CA VAL A 472 6.48 22.56 -20.77
C VAL A 472 7.37 21.33 -20.70
N PHE A 473 7.59 20.79 -19.49
CA PHE A 473 8.50 19.65 -19.30
C PHE A 473 7.76 18.31 -19.37
N TYR A 474 6.50 18.26 -18.94
CA TYR A 474 5.56 17.17 -19.14
C TYR A 474 4.14 17.66 -18.84
N VAL A 475 3.15 16.83 -19.15
CA VAL A 475 1.73 17.13 -18.86
C VAL A 475 1.07 16.00 -18.10
N GLN A 476 0.12 16.36 -17.25
CA GLN A 476 -0.70 15.43 -16.50
C GLN A 476 -2.15 15.50 -16.99
N VAL A 477 -2.72 14.33 -17.29
CA VAL A 477 -4.01 14.23 -17.97
C VAL A 477 -4.91 13.28 -17.19
N VAL A 478 -5.83 13.87 -16.44
CA VAL A 478 -6.83 13.21 -15.59
C VAL A 478 -8.15 13.99 -15.53
N ASP A 479 -9.22 13.26 -15.21
CA ASP A 479 -10.60 13.74 -15.04
C ASP A 479 -10.96 13.75 -13.55
N ALA A 480 -12.20 14.09 -13.22
CA ALA A 480 -12.74 13.94 -11.88
C ALA A 480 -14.26 13.78 -11.87
N GLU A 481 -14.75 13.17 -10.80
CA GLU A 481 -16.17 12.87 -10.59
C GLU A 481 -16.99 14.15 -10.35
N ARG A 482 -18.15 14.26 -11.00
CA ARG A 482 -19.14 15.30 -10.69
C ARG A 482 -19.77 15.02 -9.33
N MET A 483 -19.58 15.92 -8.38
CA MET A 483 -20.19 15.79 -7.05
C MET A 483 -21.72 15.77 -7.16
N GLN A 484 -22.35 14.74 -6.59
CA GLN A 484 -23.80 14.59 -6.60
C GLN A 484 -24.51 15.67 -5.77
N GLN A 485 -23.83 16.13 -4.72
CA GLN A 485 -24.24 17.25 -3.89
C GLN A 485 -23.07 18.23 -3.77
N PRO A 486 -23.33 19.54 -3.61
CA PRO A 486 -22.29 20.52 -3.34
C PRO A 486 -21.31 20.08 -2.25
N LEU A 487 -20.02 20.16 -2.52
CA LEU A 487 -18.94 19.89 -1.57
C LEU A 487 -18.77 21.10 -0.63
N ILE A 488 -19.72 21.23 0.29
CA ILE A 488 -19.80 22.24 1.36
C ILE A 488 -19.98 21.56 2.73
N GLU A 489 -20.12 22.32 3.81
CA GLU A 489 -20.33 21.78 5.16
C GLU A 489 -21.47 20.73 5.18
N GLY A 490 -21.18 19.57 5.75
CA GLY A 490 -22.08 18.40 5.76
C GLY A 490 -21.81 17.38 4.63
N HIS A 491 -21.03 17.71 3.61
CA HIS A 491 -20.62 16.73 2.59
C HIS A 491 -19.57 15.74 3.16
N PRO A 492 -19.58 14.44 2.79
CA PRO A 492 -18.62 13.45 3.32
C PRO A 492 -17.14 13.77 3.08
N PHE A 493 -16.84 14.56 2.04
CA PHE A 493 -15.48 15.01 1.70
C PHE A 493 -15.16 16.42 2.21
N TYR A 494 -16.09 17.07 2.91
CA TYR A 494 -15.83 18.39 3.48
C TYR A 494 -14.82 18.29 4.62
N VAL A 495 -13.84 19.19 4.61
CA VAL A 495 -12.85 19.34 5.68
C VAL A 495 -12.81 20.84 6.01
N GLU A 496 -13.06 21.18 7.28
CA GLU A 496 -13.07 22.57 7.73
C GLU A 496 -11.71 23.24 7.46
N GLY A 497 -11.73 24.46 6.92
CA GLY A 497 -10.53 25.21 6.54
C GLY A 497 -9.85 24.73 5.25
N GLN A 498 -10.31 23.64 4.63
CA GLN A 498 -9.73 23.12 3.39
C GLN A 498 -10.55 23.58 2.16
N PRO A 499 -9.91 24.08 1.08
CA PRO A 499 -10.62 24.39 -0.15
C PRO A 499 -11.35 23.17 -0.74
N ALA A 500 -12.60 23.35 -1.18
CA ALA A 500 -13.42 22.26 -1.75
C ALA A 500 -12.72 21.54 -2.92
N ARG A 501 -11.98 22.28 -3.76
CA ARG A 501 -11.19 21.71 -4.87
C ARG A 501 -10.06 20.80 -4.39
N MET A 502 -9.45 21.07 -3.24
CA MET A 502 -8.43 20.19 -2.65
C MET A 502 -9.06 18.90 -2.14
N SER A 503 -10.18 19.00 -1.41
CA SER A 503 -10.94 17.82 -0.98
C SER A 503 -11.39 16.97 -2.15
N TRP A 504 -11.87 17.62 -3.22
CA TRP A 504 -12.29 16.96 -4.44
C TRP A 504 -11.12 16.25 -5.13
N SER A 505 -9.99 16.95 -5.30
CA SER A 505 -8.76 16.38 -5.87
C SER A 505 -8.31 15.14 -5.10
N ARG A 506 -8.31 15.15 -3.77
CA ARG A 506 -7.81 14.02 -2.96
C ARG A 506 -8.69 12.77 -3.00
N ASN A 507 -9.98 12.92 -3.34
CA ASN A 507 -10.97 11.85 -3.14
C ASN A 507 -11.62 11.35 -4.44
N ALA A 508 -11.56 12.13 -5.51
CA ALA A 508 -12.49 11.99 -6.62
C ALA A 508 -11.91 12.34 -8.00
N ARG A 509 -10.57 12.32 -8.18
CA ARG A 509 -10.00 12.25 -9.54
C ARG A 509 -10.35 10.90 -10.19
N LEU A 510 -10.40 10.92 -11.51
CA LEU A 510 -10.70 9.78 -12.39
C LEU A 510 -9.72 9.77 -13.57
N PHE A 511 -9.62 8.64 -14.27
CA PHE A 511 -9.00 8.63 -15.59
C PHE A 511 -9.97 9.21 -16.63
N LEU A 512 -9.45 9.55 -17.82
CA LEU A 512 -10.30 10.04 -18.91
C LEU A 512 -11.28 8.96 -19.35
N TYR A 513 -12.41 9.41 -19.91
CA TYR A 513 -13.45 8.55 -20.48
C TYR A 513 -14.19 7.65 -19.47
N GLU A 514 -14.18 8.03 -18.19
CA GLU A 514 -14.89 7.31 -17.13
C GLU A 514 -16.23 7.98 -16.80
N GLN A 515 -17.04 8.35 -17.82
CA GLN A 515 -18.34 8.99 -17.62
C GLN A 515 -19.31 8.11 -16.82
N GLU A 516 -19.19 6.79 -16.93
CA GLU A 516 -19.94 5.82 -16.13
C GLU A 516 -19.58 5.86 -14.63
N ARG A 517 -18.42 6.43 -14.29
CA ARG A 517 -17.98 6.71 -12.90
C ARG A 517 -18.22 8.16 -12.49
N GLY A 518 -18.88 8.93 -13.34
CA GLY A 518 -19.19 10.34 -13.09
C GLY A 518 -18.14 11.33 -13.59
N GLY A 519 -17.17 10.91 -14.40
CA GLY A 519 -16.23 11.81 -15.08
C GLY A 519 -16.98 12.85 -15.93
N TYR A 520 -16.59 14.12 -15.83
CA TYR A 520 -17.32 15.21 -16.48
C TYR A 520 -16.49 16.42 -16.85
N LEU A 521 -15.19 16.48 -16.46
CA LEU A 521 -14.36 17.59 -16.87
C LEU A 521 -14.17 17.56 -18.39
N PRO A 522 -14.02 18.72 -19.05
CA PRO A 522 -13.73 18.81 -20.48
C PRO A 522 -12.26 18.45 -20.78
N VAL A 523 -11.77 17.32 -20.26
CA VAL A 523 -10.36 16.93 -20.28
C VAL A 523 -9.82 16.79 -21.69
N VAL A 524 -10.59 16.17 -22.60
CA VAL A 524 -10.17 15.99 -24.00
C VAL A 524 -9.90 17.34 -24.67
N GLN A 525 -10.73 18.35 -24.41
CA GLN A 525 -10.54 19.71 -24.94
C GLN A 525 -9.26 20.36 -24.40
N VAL A 526 -8.95 20.14 -23.13
CA VAL A 526 -7.73 20.67 -22.49
C VAL A 526 -6.49 19.94 -23.01
N ALA A 527 -6.55 18.60 -23.10
CA ALA A 527 -5.47 17.77 -23.63
C ALA A 527 -5.18 18.08 -25.12
N GLU A 528 -6.21 18.30 -25.94
CA GLU A 528 -6.06 18.75 -27.33
C GLU A 528 -5.34 20.09 -27.43
N ALA A 529 -5.61 21.02 -26.50
CA ALA A 529 -4.90 22.29 -26.43
C ALA A 529 -3.40 22.09 -26.15
N PHE A 530 -3.03 21.14 -25.29
CA PHE A 530 -1.62 20.85 -24.98
C PHE A 530 -0.92 20.11 -26.12
N LEU A 531 -1.51 18.99 -26.57
CA LEU A 531 -0.84 18.00 -27.41
C LEU A 531 -0.91 18.34 -28.90
N LYS A 532 -2.00 18.98 -29.38
CA LYS A 532 -2.16 19.31 -30.80
C LYS A 532 -1.91 20.79 -31.09
N ARG A 533 -2.55 21.68 -30.33
CA ARG A 533 -2.53 23.12 -30.66
C ARG A 533 -1.29 23.84 -30.16
N LEU A 534 -0.85 23.55 -28.93
CA LEU A 534 0.44 24.01 -28.41
C LEU A 534 1.59 23.17 -29.00
N GLY A 535 1.31 21.92 -29.39
CA GLY A 535 2.27 21.03 -30.04
C GLY A 535 3.28 20.43 -29.06
N PHE A 536 2.85 20.16 -27.82
CA PHE A 536 3.71 19.52 -26.83
C PHE A 536 4.00 18.06 -27.21
N GLU A 537 5.29 17.75 -27.35
CA GLU A 537 5.81 16.40 -27.52
C GLU A 537 6.64 16.03 -26.29
N GLY A 538 6.23 15.00 -25.55
CA GLY A 538 6.92 14.57 -24.35
C GLY A 538 6.07 13.66 -23.48
N TRP A 539 6.39 13.59 -22.19
CA TRP A 539 5.70 12.70 -21.26
C TRP A 539 4.27 13.16 -20.98
N VAL A 540 3.32 12.24 -21.14
CA VAL A 540 1.94 12.37 -20.68
C VAL A 540 1.74 11.41 -19.52
N SER A 541 1.48 11.96 -18.35
CA SER A 541 1.25 11.19 -17.12
C SER A 541 -0.21 11.23 -16.69
N MET A 542 -0.63 10.25 -15.88
CA MET A 542 -1.99 10.13 -15.36
C MET A 542 -1.97 10.13 -13.84
N GLU A 543 -1.89 11.32 -13.26
CA GLU A 543 -1.84 11.50 -11.81
C GLU A 543 -3.23 11.32 -11.17
N LEU A 544 -3.46 10.15 -10.59
CA LEU A 544 -4.72 9.85 -9.94
C LEU A 544 -4.62 10.03 -8.41
N PHE A 545 -5.54 10.82 -7.87
CA PHE A 545 -5.85 10.87 -6.44
C PHE A 545 -7.32 10.52 -6.22
N SER A 546 -7.57 9.31 -5.75
CA SER A 546 -8.93 8.83 -5.57
C SER A 546 -9.05 7.97 -4.34
N ARG A 547 -10.22 8.03 -3.69
CA ARG A 547 -10.57 7.14 -2.57
C ARG A 547 -10.43 5.65 -2.94
N SER A 548 -10.60 5.31 -4.22
CA SER A 548 -10.44 3.93 -4.70
C SER A 548 -9.01 3.39 -4.58
N MET A 549 -8.02 4.26 -4.36
CA MET A 549 -6.63 3.83 -4.12
C MET A 549 -6.43 3.29 -2.71
N ALA A 550 -7.33 3.63 -1.77
CA ALA A 550 -7.33 3.10 -0.41
C ALA A 550 -8.19 1.84 -0.27
N ASP A 551 -8.79 1.36 -1.35
CA ASP A 551 -9.56 0.12 -1.34
C ASP A 551 -8.61 -1.07 -1.09
N PRO A 552 -8.88 -1.92 -0.09
CA PRO A 552 -8.01 -3.04 0.26
C PRO A 552 -8.05 -4.21 -0.76
N ASP A 553 -8.91 -4.15 -1.78
CA ASP A 553 -8.95 -5.19 -2.82
C ASP A 553 -7.58 -5.29 -3.54
N PRO A 554 -6.93 -6.47 -3.53
CA PRO A 554 -5.60 -6.65 -4.12
C PRO A 554 -5.55 -6.44 -5.64
N THR A 555 -6.70 -6.41 -6.32
CA THR A 555 -6.81 -6.14 -7.75
C THR A 555 -6.78 -4.65 -8.10
N VAL A 556 -6.83 -3.76 -7.09
CA VAL A 556 -6.86 -2.30 -7.26
C VAL A 556 -5.71 -1.80 -8.13
N PRO A 557 -4.43 -2.14 -7.89
CA PRO A 557 -3.33 -1.66 -8.73
C PRO A 557 -3.47 -2.10 -10.19
N GLU A 558 -3.83 -3.36 -10.46
CA GLU A 558 -4.00 -3.88 -11.82
C GLU A 558 -5.17 -3.21 -12.54
N THR A 559 -6.29 -3.05 -11.84
CA THR A 559 -7.47 -2.37 -12.36
C THR A 559 -7.17 -0.91 -12.70
N HIS A 560 -6.46 -0.20 -11.83
CA HIS A 560 -6.11 1.20 -12.07
C HIS A 560 -5.10 1.36 -13.21
N ALA A 561 -4.07 0.51 -13.28
CA ALA A 561 -3.13 0.54 -14.40
C ALA A 561 -3.84 0.25 -15.74
N GLN A 562 -4.78 -0.69 -15.77
CA GLN A 562 -5.54 -1.00 -16.96
C GLN A 562 -6.47 0.15 -17.38
N ARG A 563 -7.12 0.81 -16.42
CA ARG A 563 -7.96 2.00 -16.66
C ARG A 563 -7.13 3.14 -17.23
N GLY A 564 -6.00 3.46 -16.61
CA GLY A 564 -5.10 4.53 -17.05
C GLY A 564 -4.57 4.28 -18.47
N ILE A 565 -3.99 3.11 -18.75
CA ILE A 565 -3.41 2.86 -20.08
C ILE A 565 -4.47 2.82 -21.19
N ASN A 566 -5.69 2.36 -20.88
CA ASN A 566 -6.80 2.39 -21.83
C ASN A 566 -7.27 3.82 -22.11
N ALA A 567 -7.31 4.68 -21.08
CA ALA A 567 -7.60 6.09 -21.24
C ALA A 567 -6.58 6.77 -22.16
N TRP A 568 -5.27 6.48 -21.99
CA TRP A 568 -4.23 7.00 -22.88
C TRP A 568 -4.38 6.50 -24.32
N ARG A 569 -4.56 5.19 -24.54
CA ARG A 569 -4.75 4.63 -25.89
C ARG A 569 -5.92 5.29 -26.62
N LYS A 570 -7.03 5.49 -25.91
CA LYS A 570 -8.22 6.14 -26.47
C LYS A 570 -7.99 7.62 -26.76
N LEU A 571 -7.28 8.34 -25.89
CA LEU A 571 -6.92 9.74 -26.12
C LEU A 571 -5.99 9.89 -27.32
N ALA A 572 -4.98 9.02 -27.44
CA ALA A 572 -4.05 9.01 -28.56
C ALA A 572 -4.75 8.71 -29.89
N GLU A 573 -5.71 7.78 -29.89
CA GLU A 573 -6.55 7.49 -31.06
C GLU A 573 -7.46 8.68 -31.41
N GLU A 574 -8.15 9.27 -30.42
CA GLU A 574 -9.08 10.40 -30.65
C GLU A 574 -8.36 11.66 -31.14
N LEU A 575 -7.13 11.89 -30.68
CA LEU A 575 -6.33 13.05 -31.05
C LEU A 575 -5.32 12.79 -32.18
N ASP A 576 -5.24 11.57 -32.72
CA ASP A 576 -4.29 11.19 -33.78
C ASP A 576 -2.85 11.57 -33.38
N LEU A 577 -2.36 10.96 -32.29
CA LEU A 577 -1.04 11.19 -31.67
C LEU A 577 0.00 10.12 -32.02
#